data_AF-A0A7K0I6E7-F1
#
_entry.id   AF-A0A7K0I6E7-F1
#
_cell.length_a   1.000
_cell.length_b   1.000
_cell.length_c   1.000
_cell.angle_alpha   90.00
_cell.angle_beta   90.00
_cell.angle_gamma   90.00
#
_symmetry.space_group_name_H-M   'P 1'
#
loop_
_entity.id
_entity.type
_entity.pdbx_description
1 polymer ?
#
loop_
_entity_poly.entity_id
_entity_poly.type
_entity_poly.pdbx_seq_one_letter_code
_entity_poly.pdbx_strand_id
1 'polypeptide(L)'
;YGVISYFGRLNYAYKNRYLFEANFRRDGSSRFGPDSRWGTFPSFSAAWRISEEPFMESVKSTISNLKLRGSWGKLGNTTSGYYEWQATYGGVNYSFGENVFDGLRQGKIANPNLRWEASESTDIGLDVGVLNNRLTLEADWYSRTTKGILASPSVYMTMGTVSAPTTNTSDMRNRGVEFTLRWADRIKDFEYSVSANLTYNKNKIVKYKGKYQEGWETDADGNRSFVTNRGDVADISGNTIRVEDHMFDEYYIWERHQGNGNIYLADGVTPDPNGGPRDGMIRTKADLDWVKAMLAYRDADGNKVYDFNGQSVGANNGLWYGELVYADINGDGYYGSNANDRVFTGKSSTPKFTYGINLSAAWKGFDLNMTWAGNAGMYYYIYERGFNSMSSSSWQEGTIVARNARNIFYYCDPMLAATDPNYDPAADPNANVNAMYPRIGNENGAYRANTGNLYNASYIKLKTLQIGYT
;
A
#
# COMPACT_ATOMS: atom_id res chain seq x y z
N TYR A 1 9.33 17.67 -31.62
CA TYR A 1 8.33 16.76 -31.02
C TYR A 1 6.99 17.05 -31.67
N GLY A 2 6.24 16.01 -32.07
CA GLY A 2 4.95 16.19 -32.73
C GLY A 2 3.99 15.06 -32.39
N VAL A 3 2.72 15.42 -32.23
CA VAL A 3 1.59 14.50 -32.08
C VAL A 3 0.58 14.80 -33.19
N ILE A 4 0.09 13.76 -33.84
CA ILE A 4 -0.99 13.84 -34.82
C ILE A 4 -2.13 12.97 -34.31
N SER A 5 -3.37 13.45 -34.40
CA SER A 5 -4.54 12.74 -33.91
C SER A 5 -5.65 12.80 -34.95
N TYR A 6 -6.23 11.65 -35.26
CA TYR A 6 -7.49 11.54 -36.01
C TYR A 6 -8.56 11.05 -35.06
N PHE A 7 -9.70 11.72 -35.00
CA PHE A 7 -10.81 11.33 -34.13
C PHE A 7 -12.15 11.45 -34.83
N GLY A 8 -13.11 10.64 -34.39
CA GLY A 8 -14.50 10.67 -34.82
C GLY A 8 -15.41 10.26 -33.68
N ARG A 9 -16.62 10.83 -33.66
CA ARG A 9 -17.68 10.52 -32.69
C ARG A 9 -18.99 10.32 -33.44
N LEU A 10 -19.72 9.28 -33.07
CA LEU A 10 -21.07 9.01 -33.52
C LEU A 10 -21.99 8.93 -32.32
N ASN A 11 -23.09 9.68 -32.36
CA ASN A 11 -24.14 9.66 -31.34
C ASN A 11 -25.45 9.25 -31.98
N TYR A 12 -26.19 8.37 -31.33
CA TYR A 12 -27.51 7.94 -31.76
C TYR A 12 -28.46 7.87 -30.56
N ALA A 13 -29.64 8.47 -30.71
CA ALA A 13 -30.69 8.45 -29.70
C ALA A 13 -32.00 8.03 -30.36
N TYR A 14 -32.49 6.83 -30.03
CA TYR A 14 -33.78 6.35 -30.52
C TYR A 14 -34.87 6.62 -29.48
N LYS A 15 -35.88 7.41 -29.88
CA LYS A 15 -37.04 7.80 -29.04
C LYS A 15 -36.66 8.42 -27.69
N ASN A 16 -35.44 8.96 -27.57
CA ASN A 16 -34.85 9.40 -26.30
C ASN A 16 -34.75 8.30 -25.22
N ARG A 17 -34.90 7.01 -25.57
CA ARG A 17 -34.87 5.88 -24.62
C ARG A 17 -33.57 5.11 -24.70
N TYR A 18 -33.13 4.80 -25.92
CA TYR A 18 -31.92 4.04 -26.19
C TYR A 18 -30.89 5.00 -26.75
N LEU A 19 -29.83 5.20 -25.99
CA LEU A 19 -28.73 6.09 -26.29
C LEU A 19 -27.52 5.23 -26.62
N PHE A 20 -26.83 5.56 -27.69
CA PHE A 20 -25.59 4.91 -28.10
C PHE A 20 -24.59 5.98 -28.51
N GLU A 21 -23.35 5.84 -28.05
CA GLU A 21 -22.23 6.66 -28.48
C GLU A 21 -21.03 5.76 -28.80
N ALA A 22 -20.39 6.02 -29.94
CA ALA A 22 -19.12 5.41 -30.32
C ALA A 22 -18.10 6.51 -30.60
N ASN A 23 -16.91 6.37 -30.03
CA ASN A 23 -15.75 7.20 -30.33
C ASN A 23 -14.65 6.34 -30.93
N PHE A 24 -13.96 6.91 -31.91
CA PHE A 24 -12.75 6.32 -32.48
C PHE A 24 -11.66 7.37 -32.50
N ARG A 25 -10.47 7.02 -32.01
CA ARG A 25 -9.31 7.89 -32.04
C ARG A 25 -8.06 7.12 -32.43
N ARG A 26 -7.22 7.72 -33.30
CA ARG A 26 -5.93 7.20 -33.72
C ARG A 26 -4.87 8.29 -33.56
N ASP A 27 -3.96 8.08 -32.62
CA ASP A 27 -2.93 9.04 -32.24
C ASP A 27 -1.55 8.56 -32.65
N GLY A 28 -0.76 9.44 -33.26
CA GLY A 28 0.64 9.23 -33.62
C GLY A 28 1.53 10.12 -32.79
N SER A 29 2.58 9.58 -32.15
CA SER A 29 3.52 10.35 -31.33
C SER A 29 4.97 10.08 -31.72
N SER A 30 5.75 11.14 -31.94
CA SER A 30 7.19 11.03 -32.25
C SER A 30 8.04 10.51 -31.09
N ARG A 31 7.46 10.29 -29.91
CA ARG A 31 8.14 9.69 -28.74
C ARG A 31 8.35 8.19 -28.85
N PHE A 32 7.68 7.53 -29.79
CA PHE A 32 7.82 6.09 -30.03
C PHE A 32 8.58 5.83 -31.34
N GLY A 33 9.12 4.61 -31.44
CA GLY A 33 9.74 4.12 -32.66
C GLY A 33 8.74 4.08 -33.83
N PRO A 34 9.23 4.02 -35.09
CA PRO A 34 8.37 3.98 -36.28
C PRO A 34 7.24 2.94 -36.20
N ASP A 35 7.53 1.74 -35.69
CA ASP A 35 6.60 0.60 -35.65
C ASP A 35 5.51 0.73 -34.58
N SER A 36 5.75 1.53 -33.53
CA SER A 36 4.81 1.74 -32.41
C SER A 36 4.30 3.18 -32.34
N ARG A 37 4.52 3.96 -33.41
CA ARG A 37 4.19 5.40 -33.48
C ARG A 37 2.72 5.67 -33.27
N TRP A 38 1.86 4.81 -33.82
CA TRP A 38 0.42 4.97 -33.84
C TRP A 38 -0.28 4.06 -32.82
N GLY A 39 -1.14 4.64 -31.99
CA GLY A 39 -2.07 3.94 -31.11
C GLY A 39 -3.52 4.13 -31.59
N THR A 40 -4.38 3.15 -31.33
CA THR A 40 -5.83 3.22 -31.64
C THR A 40 -6.65 2.98 -30.38
N PHE A 41 -7.62 3.88 -30.15
CA PHE A 41 -8.28 4.12 -28.87
C PHE A 41 -9.80 4.27 -29.09
N PRO A 42 -10.53 3.15 -29.28
CA PRO A 42 -11.98 3.18 -29.39
C PRO A 42 -12.66 3.29 -28.03
N SER A 43 -13.86 3.83 -28.01
CA SER A 43 -14.80 3.69 -26.89
C SER A 43 -16.24 3.56 -27.38
N PHE A 44 -17.04 2.86 -26.58
CA PHE A 44 -18.45 2.61 -26.85
C PHE A 44 -19.22 2.81 -25.55
N SER A 45 -20.39 3.42 -25.65
CA SER A 45 -21.32 3.50 -24.53
C SER A 45 -22.75 3.31 -25.00
N ALA A 46 -23.56 2.72 -24.14
CA ALA A 46 -24.99 2.61 -24.34
C ALA A 46 -25.70 2.98 -23.04
N ALA A 47 -26.88 3.57 -23.16
CA ALA A 47 -27.75 3.80 -22.02
C ALA A 47 -29.21 3.58 -22.38
N TRP A 48 -29.96 3.05 -21.42
CA TRP A 48 -31.38 2.81 -21.52
C TRP A 48 -32.11 3.62 -20.44
N ARG A 49 -32.93 4.58 -20.86
CA ARG A 49 -33.86 5.31 -19.98
C ARG A 49 -35.12 4.48 -19.79
N ILE A 50 -35.10 3.61 -18.79
CA ILE A 50 -36.20 2.72 -18.44
C ILE A 50 -37.44 3.52 -18.06
N SER A 51 -37.28 4.68 -17.39
CA SER A 51 -38.40 5.56 -17.00
C SER A 51 -39.21 6.09 -18.19
N GLU A 52 -38.68 6.05 -19.41
CA GLU A 52 -39.40 6.48 -20.62
C GLU A 52 -40.23 5.36 -21.26
N GLU A 53 -40.20 4.14 -20.70
CA GLU A 53 -40.95 3.01 -21.24
C GLU A 53 -42.43 3.02 -20.83
N PRO A 54 -43.36 2.57 -21.70
CA PRO A 54 -44.79 2.59 -21.41
C PRO A 54 -45.19 1.80 -20.15
N PHE A 55 -44.44 0.75 -19.81
CA PHE A 55 -44.73 -0.04 -18.61
C PHE A 55 -44.40 0.70 -17.30
N MET A 56 -43.54 1.73 -17.35
CA MET A 56 -43.20 2.54 -16.17
C MET A 56 -44.22 3.64 -15.88
N GLU A 57 -45.18 3.91 -16.78
CA GLU A 57 -46.15 5.00 -16.63
C GLU A 57 -46.91 4.95 -15.29
N SER A 58 -47.28 3.75 -14.83
CA SER A 58 -47.99 3.55 -13.57
C SER A 58 -47.19 3.96 -12.32
N VAL A 59 -45.85 3.95 -12.40
CA VAL A 59 -44.94 4.25 -11.28
C VAL A 59 -44.19 5.57 -11.42
N LYS A 60 -44.39 6.33 -12.51
CA LYS A 60 -43.71 7.61 -12.77
C LYS A 60 -43.90 8.65 -11.68
N SER A 61 -45.05 8.63 -10.99
CA SER A 61 -45.33 9.50 -9.84
C SER A 61 -44.35 9.27 -8.68
N THR A 62 -43.83 8.06 -8.55
CA THR A 62 -42.86 7.67 -7.52
C THR A 62 -41.44 7.68 -8.06
N ILE A 63 -41.21 7.10 -9.25
CA ILE A 63 -39.90 6.99 -9.92
C ILE A 63 -39.85 8.00 -11.06
N SER A 64 -39.20 9.12 -10.82
CA SER A 64 -39.07 10.23 -11.77
C SER A 64 -38.01 9.98 -12.85
N ASN A 65 -36.97 9.22 -12.53
CA ASN A 65 -35.94 8.83 -13.48
C ASN A 65 -35.38 7.45 -13.14
N LEU A 66 -35.16 6.63 -14.16
CA LEU A 66 -34.47 5.36 -14.03
C LEU A 66 -33.70 5.11 -15.32
N LYS A 67 -32.37 5.11 -15.22
CA LYS A 67 -31.47 4.96 -16.36
C LYS A 67 -30.35 3.98 -16.03
N LEU A 68 -30.16 3.02 -16.92
CA LEU A 68 -29.02 2.10 -16.89
C LEU A 68 -27.99 2.54 -17.94
N ARG A 69 -26.71 2.55 -17.57
CA ARG A 69 -25.58 2.96 -18.40
C ARG A 69 -24.54 1.85 -18.45
N GLY A 70 -23.94 1.65 -19.61
CA GLY A 70 -22.79 0.76 -19.77
C GLY A 70 -21.79 1.40 -20.73
N SER A 71 -20.50 1.33 -20.42
CA SER A 71 -19.46 1.80 -21.33
C SER A 71 -18.20 0.97 -21.25
N TRP A 72 -17.46 0.95 -22.35
CA TRP A 72 -16.12 0.42 -22.43
C TRP A 72 -15.27 1.36 -23.28
N GLY A 73 -14.03 1.61 -22.88
CA GLY A 73 -13.14 2.47 -23.64
C GLY A 73 -11.67 2.20 -23.39
N LYS A 74 -10.85 2.49 -24.40
CA LYS A 74 -9.41 2.43 -24.33
C LYS A 74 -8.82 3.82 -24.51
N LEU A 75 -7.93 4.22 -23.61
CA LEU A 75 -7.21 5.49 -23.65
C LEU A 75 -5.71 5.24 -23.70
N GLY A 76 -4.99 6.01 -24.50
CA GLY A 76 -3.54 5.93 -24.63
C GLY A 76 -2.82 6.97 -23.79
N ASN A 77 -1.67 6.59 -23.24
CA ASN A 77 -0.73 7.49 -22.60
C ASN A 77 0.67 7.33 -23.22
N THR A 78 1.44 8.41 -23.23
CA THR A 78 2.81 8.44 -23.76
C THR A 78 3.83 8.53 -22.64
N THR A 79 5.07 8.11 -22.91
CA THR A 79 6.20 8.38 -22.02
C THR A 79 6.43 9.89 -21.85
N SER A 80 7.01 10.29 -20.71
CA SER A 80 7.34 11.68 -20.40
C SER A 80 8.60 12.16 -21.15
N GLY A 81 9.57 11.28 -21.40
CA GLY A 81 10.82 11.61 -22.09
C GLY A 81 10.68 11.75 -23.61
N TYR A 82 11.63 12.47 -24.22
CA TYR A 82 11.73 12.58 -25.68
C TYR A 82 12.62 11.48 -26.24
N TYR A 83 12.17 10.83 -27.31
CA TYR A 83 12.93 9.79 -28.02
C TYR A 83 13.44 8.66 -27.11
N GLU A 84 12.67 8.30 -26.09
CA GLU A 84 12.96 7.24 -25.10
C GLU A 84 13.20 5.85 -25.69
N TRP A 85 12.86 5.67 -26.97
CA TRP A 85 13.15 4.46 -27.74
C TRP A 85 14.60 4.40 -28.27
N GLN A 86 15.34 5.51 -28.26
CA GLN A 86 16.71 5.62 -28.77
C GLN A 86 17.75 5.43 -27.66
N ALA A 87 18.96 5.03 -28.03
CA ALA A 87 20.11 5.07 -27.14
C ALA A 87 20.59 6.51 -26.97
N THR A 88 21.07 6.84 -25.77
CA THR A 88 21.78 8.10 -25.53
C THR A 88 23.25 7.82 -25.28
N TYR A 89 24.10 8.76 -25.68
CA TYR A 89 25.53 8.73 -25.43
C TYR A 89 25.94 10.00 -24.70
N GLY A 90 26.91 9.87 -23.79
CA GLY A 90 27.48 10.99 -23.04
C GLY A 90 29.00 10.94 -23.09
N GLY A 91 29.62 12.11 -23.05
CA GLY A 91 31.08 12.22 -22.89
C GLY A 91 31.52 11.65 -21.53
N VAL A 92 32.68 11.03 -21.49
CA VAL A 92 33.33 10.56 -20.27
C VAL A 92 34.83 10.75 -20.40
N ASN A 93 35.50 11.14 -19.32
CA ASN A 93 36.95 11.21 -19.31
C ASN A 93 37.52 9.84 -18.92
N TYR A 94 38.44 9.31 -19.71
CA TYR A 94 39.12 8.05 -19.43
C TYR A 94 40.62 8.28 -19.23
N SER A 95 41.17 7.69 -18.17
CA SER A 95 42.61 7.78 -17.91
C SER A 95 43.34 6.61 -18.57
N PHE A 96 44.32 6.93 -19.42
CA PHE A 96 45.16 5.94 -20.08
C PHE A 96 46.61 6.44 -20.10
N GLY A 97 47.55 5.63 -19.59
CA GLY A 97 48.97 5.98 -19.55
C GLY A 97 49.24 7.35 -18.92
N GLU A 98 48.74 7.57 -17.70
CA GLU A 98 48.88 8.82 -16.91
C GLU A 98 48.25 10.09 -17.52
N ASN A 99 47.62 9.98 -18.68
CA ASN A 99 46.93 11.09 -19.35
C ASN A 99 45.41 10.89 -19.31
N VAL A 100 44.66 12.00 -19.37
CA VAL A 100 43.19 11.99 -19.45
C VAL A 100 42.79 12.26 -20.89
N PHE A 101 41.95 11.38 -21.44
CA PHE A 101 41.39 11.50 -22.78
C PHE A 101 39.88 11.63 -22.73
N ASP A 102 39.32 12.39 -23.67
CA ASP A 102 37.88 12.41 -23.90
C ASP A 102 37.44 11.10 -24.55
N GLY A 103 36.39 10.51 -24.00
CA GLY A 103 35.76 9.30 -24.46
C GLY A 103 34.26 9.47 -24.58
N LEU A 104 33.62 8.46 -25.19
CA LEU A 104 32.18 8.39 -25.32
C LEU A 104 31.70 7.12 -24.64
N ARG A 105 30.68 7.25 -23.78
CA ARG A 105 29.99 6.09 -23.20
C ARG A 105 28.51 6.12 -23.54
N GLN A 106 27.90 4.95 -23.60
CA GLN A 106 26.46 4.82 -23.68
C GLN A 106 25.85 5.23 -22.34
N GLY A 107 24.93 6.19 -22.35
CA GLY A 107 24.18 6.65 -21.19
C GLY A 107 22.93 5.81 -20.93
N LYS A 108 22.19 5.45 -22.00
CA LYS A 108 20.94 4.68 -21.91
C LYS A 108 20.83 3.68 -23.06
N ILE A 109 20.27 2.51 -22.76
CA ILE A 109 19.98 1.47 -23.75
C ILE A 109 18.75 1.88 -24.59
N ALA A 110 18.78 1.59 -25.90
CA ALA A 110 17.64 1.81 -26.78
C ALA A 110 16.53 0.77 -26.55
N ASN A 111 15.28 1.15 -26.80
CA ASN A 111 14.16 0.22 -26.90
C ASN A 111 13.25 0.59 -28.09
N PRO A 112 13.55 0.07 -29.29
CA PRO A 112 12.72 0.30 -30.48
C PRO A 112 11.28 -0.21 -30.35
N ASN A 113 11.04 -1.19 -29.47
CA ASN A 113 9.74 -1.81 -29.21
C ASN A 113 8.88 -1.04 -28.20
N LEU A 114 9.33 0.14 -27.76
CA LEU A 114 8.59 1.01 -26.86
C LEU A 114 7.26 1.42 -27.48
N ARG A 115 6.16 1.15 -26.78
CA ARG A 115 4.79 1.39 -27.27
C ARG A 115 3.95 2.12 -26.23
N TRP A 116 2.78 2.57 -26.66
CA TRP A 116 1.79 3.25 -25.83
C TRP A 116 1.42 2.43 -24.58
N GLU A 117 1.33 3.13 -23.45
CA GLU A 117 0.60 2.65 -22.29
C GLU A 117 -0.90 2.80 -22.57
N ALA A 118 -1.71 1.82 -22.20
CA ALA A 118 -3.14 1.84 -22.50
C ALA A 118 -3.99 1.59 -21.25
N SER A 119 -4.90 2.50 -20.93
CA SER A 119 -5.95 2.29 -19.93
C SER A 119 -7.22 1.77 -20.59
N GLU A 120 -7.62 0.54 -20.25
CA GLU A 120 -8.92 -0.03 -20.64
C GLU A 120 -9.89 0.09 -19.46
N SER A 121 -11.00 0.80 -19.64
CA SER A 121 -12.04 0.99 -18.64
C SER A 121 -13.34 0.33 -19.07
N THR A 122 -14.01 -0.31 -18.12
CA THR A 122 -15.41 -0.74 -18.22
C THR A 122 -16.18 -0.14 -17.07
N ASP A 123 -17.34 0.44 -17.36
CA ASP A 123 -18.17 1.14 -16.40
C ASP A 123 -19.63 0.73 -16.58
N ILE A 124 -20.32 0.41 -15.48
CA ILE A 124 -21.75 0.09 -15.44
C ILE A 124 -22.40 1.00 -14.41
N GLY A 125 -23.31 1.87 -14.85
CA GLY A 125 -23.91 2.91 -14.04
C GLY A 125 -25.43 2.76 -13.93
N LEU A 126 -25.98 3.12 -12.78
CA LEU A 126 -27.41 3.19 -12.51
C LEU A 126 -27.73 4.59 -11.97
N ASP A 127 -28.63 5.29 -12.66
CA ASP A 127 -29.14 6.60 -12.22
C ASP A 127 -30.62 6.43 -11.84
N VAL A 128 -30.97 6.80 -10.61
CA VAL A 128 -32.32 6.72 -10.05
C VAL A 128 -32.73 8.08 -9.51
N GLY A 129 -33.93 8.54 -9.87
CA GLY A 129 -34.57 9.71 -9.26
C GLY A 129 -35.98 9.33 -8.80
N VAL A 130 -36.32 9.64 -7.55
CA VAL A 130 -37.65 9.38 -6.98
C VAL A 130 -38.22 10.64 -6.33
N LEU A 131 -39.55 10.67 -6.16
CA LEU A 131 -40.29 11.74 -5.52
C LEU A 131 -40.04 13.11 -6.18
N ASN A 132 -40.17 13.19 -7.50
CA ASN A 132 -39.85 14.38 -8.31
C ASN A 132 -38.38 14.80 -8.18
N ASN A 133 -37.47 13.83 -8.20
CA ASN A 133 -36.02 14.01 -8.03
C ASN A 133 -35.60 14.63 -6.70
N ARG A 134 -36.45 14.55 -5.67
CA ARG A 134 -36.05 14.92 -4.30
C ARG A 134 -35.00 13.98 -3.76
N LEU A 135 -35.08 12.69 -4.07
CA LEU A 135 -34.04 11.71 -3.78
C LEU A 135 -33.44 11.23 -5.10
N THR A 136 -32.14 11.38 -5.26
CA THR A 136 -31.39 10.87 -6.41
C THR A 136 -30.24 9.98 -5.97
N LEU A 137 -30.07 8.85 -6.65
CA LEU A 137 -28.96 7.93 -6.48
C LEU A 137 -28.26 7.78 -7.83
N GLU A 138 -26.95 7.95 -7.84
CA GLU A 138 -26.06 7.54 -8.93
C GLU A 138 -25.14 6.46 -8.35
N ALA A 139 -25.08 5.31 -9.01
CA ALA A 139 -24.23 4.20 -8.60
C ALA A 139 -23.47 3.67 -9.81
N ASP A 140 -22.14 3.67 -9.76
CA ASP A 140 -21.28 3.20 -10.83
C ASP A 140 -20.38 2.08 -10.32
N TRP A 141 -20.31 0.96 -11.04
CA TRP A 141 -19.25 -0.03 -10.89
C TRP A 141 -18.25 0.17 -12.03
N TYR A 142 -16.96 0.18 -11.71
CA TYR A 142 -15.91 0.32 -12.71
C TYR A 142 -14.79 -0.70 -12.54
N SER A 143 -14.14 -1.01 -13.66
CA SER A 143 -12.90 -1.77 -13.71
C SER A 143 -11.99 -1.17 -14.77
N ARG A 144 -10.91 -0.54 -14.33
CA ARG A 144 -9.88 0.06 -15.18
C ARG A 144 -8.60 -0.76 -15.08
N THR A 145 -8.09 -1.23 -16.20
CA THR A 145 -6.76 -1.88 -16.29
C THR A 145 -5.83 -1.02 -17.13
N THR A 146 -4.80 -0.45 -16.51
CA THR A 146 -3.69 0.18 -17.20
C THR A 146 -2.69 -0.90 -17.60
N LYS A 147 -2.52 -1.09 -18.90
CA LYS A 147 -1.64 -2.09 -19.50
C LYS A 147 -0.36 -1.46 -20.03
N GLY A 148 0.74 -2.17 -19.82
CA GLY A 148 2.05 -1.79 -20.32
C GLY A 148 2.55 -0.48 -19.72
N ILE A 149 2.53 -0.36 -18.40
CA ILE A 149 2.98 0.81 -17.65
C ILE A 149 4.44 1.13 -18.01
N LEU A 150 4.68 2.39 -18.38
CA LEU A 150 5.97 2.84 -18.88
C LEU A 150 6.91 3.17 -17.73
N ALA A 151 7.95 2.35 -17.54
CA ALA A 151 8.97 2.56 -16.51
C ALA A 151 10.35 2.05 -16.98
N SER A 152 11.40 2.57 -16.35
CA SER A 152 12.75 2.05 -16.48
C SER A 152 13.01 1.05 -15.35
N PRO A 153 13.18 -0.25 -15.64
CA PRO A 153 13.51 -1.23 -14.60
C PRO A 153 14.95 -1.05 -14.11
N SER A 154 15.30 -1.67 -12.98
CA SER A 154 16.70 -1.81 -12.57
C SER A 154 17.44 -2.74 -13.55
N VAL A 155 18.71 -2.45 -13.81
CA VAL A 155 19.63 -3.32 -14.58
C VAL A 155 20.71 -3.89 -13.67
N TYR A 156 21.29 -5.02 -14.06
CA TYR A 156 22.36 -5.65 -13.30
C TYR A 156 23.59 -4.74 -13.19
N MET A 157 24.25 -4.74 -12.02
CA MET A 157 25.49 -3.99 -11.80
C MET A 157 26.61 -4.37 -12.77
N THR A 158 26.58 -5.58 -13.34
CA THR A 158 27.50 -6.02 -14.39
C THR A 158 27.38 -5.22 -15.69
N MET A 159 26.28 -4.48 -15.89
CA MET A 159 26.10 -3.56 -17.01
C MET A 159 26.80 -2.21 -16.80
N GLY A 160 27.43 -1.99 -15.64
CA GLY A 160 28.20 -0.78 -15.34
C GLY A 160 27.29 0.44 -15.11
N THR A 161 27.66 1.59 -15.69
CA THR A 161 26.96 2.87 -15.46
C THR A 161 25.85 3.16 -16.48
N VAL A 162 25.50 2.19 -17.35
CA VAL A 162 24.44 2.39 -18.35
C VAL A 162 23.07 2.33 -17.69
N SER A 163 22.19 3.26 -18.06
CA SER A 163 20.80 3.27 -17.57
C SER A 163 19.92 2.33 -18.39
N ALA A 164 18.97 1.68 -17.72
CA ALA A 164 17.99 0.80 -18.34
C ALA A 164 17.12 1.52 -19.37
N PRO A 165 16.66 0.84 -20.44
CA PRO A 165 15.71 1.43 -21.36
C PRO A 165 14.36 1.65 -20.68
N THR A 166 13.58 2.62 -21.14
CA THR A 166 12.16 2.69 -20.77
C THR A 166 11.41 1.57 -21.48
N THR A 167 10.58 0.83 -20.75
CA THR A 167 9.86 -0.33 -21.27
C THR A 167 8.42 -0.38 -20.72
N ASN A 168 7.56 -1.17 -21.35
CA ASN A 168 6.22 -1.47 -20.84
C ASN A 168 6.33 -2.62 -19.80
N THR A 169 6.37 -2.27 -18.52
CA THR A 169 6.84 -3.16 -17.43
C THR A 169 5.73 -3.95 -16.74
N SER A 170 4.53 -3.39 -16.62
CA SER A 170 3.48 -3.94 -15.75
C SER A 170 2.08 -3.60 -16.21
N ASP A 171 1.10 -4.36 -15.72
CA ASP A 171 -0.32 -4.04 -15.83
C ASP A 171 -0.89 -3.85 -14.41
N MET A 172 -1.63 -2.76 -14.19
CA MET A 172 -2.30 -2.46 -12.92
C MET A 172 -3.81 -2.37 -13.15
N ARG A 173 -4.60 -2.97 -12.26
CA ARG A 173 -6.06 -2.87 -12.26
C ARG A 173 -6.56 -2.12 -11.04
N ASN A 174 -7.41 -1.13 -11.30
CA ASN A 174 -8.23 -0.43 -10.31
C ASN A 174 -9.68 -0.84 -10.55
N ARG A 175 -10.31 -1.42 -9.53
CA ARG A 175 -11.72 -1.83 -9.58
C ARG A 175 -12.43 -1.25 -8.38
N GLY A 176 -13.63 -0.71 -8.61
CA GLY A 176 -14.33 -0.01 -7.58
C GLY A 176 -15.81 0.17 -7.82
N VAL A 177 -16.43 0.80 -6.85
CA VAL A 177 -17.81 1.26 -6.91
C VAL A 177 -17.84 2.71 -6.43
N GLU A 178 -18.68 3.52 -7.07
CA GLU A 178 -18.93 4.91 -6.71
C GLU A 178 -20.42 5.10 -6.49
N PHE A 179 -20.78 5.82 -5.43
CA PHE A 179 -22.15 6.12 -5.09
C PHE A 179 -22.27 7.60 -4.81
N THR A 180 -23.30 8.24 -5.36
CA THR A 180 -23.74 9.57 -4.98
C THR A 180 -25.21 9.51 -4.61
N LEU A 181 -25.53 9.83 -3.35
CA LEU A 181 -26.89 9.93 -2.84
C LEU A 181 -27.18 11.37 -2.49
N ARG A 182 -28.25 11.93 -3.05
CA ARG A 182 -28.68 13.30 -2.77
C ARG A 182 -30.14 13.34 -2.38
N TRP A 183 -30.43 14.05 -1.30
CA TRP A 183 -31.76 14.48 -0.89
C TRP A 183 -31.86 16.01 -1.00
N ALA A 184 -32.90 16.53 -1.63
CA ALA A 184 -33.19 17.95 -1.65
C ALA A 184 -34.70 18.16 -1.46
N ASP A 185 -35.06 19.10 -0.59
CA ASP A 185 -36.45 19.34 -0.22
C ASP A 185 -36.68 20.76 0.30
N ARG A 186 -37.96 21.17 0.31
CA ARG A 186 -38.43 22.45 0.80
C ARG A 186 -39.65 22.26 1.70
N ILE A 187 -39.54 22.69 2.94
CA ILE A 187 -40.64 22.70 3.92
C ILE A 187 -40.98 24.16 4.22
N LYS A 188 -42.05 24.67 3.63
CA LYS A 188 -42.43 26.09 3.69
C LYS A 188 -41.25 26.98 3.25
N ASP A 189 -40.73 27.81 4.14
CA ASP A 189 -39.62 28.74 3.90
C ASP A 189 -38.24 28.12 4.15
N PHE A 190 -38.18 26.84 4.55
CA PHE A 190 -36.94 26.12 4.84
C PHE A 190 -36.56 25.24 3.64
N GLU A 191 -35.44 25.54 2.99
CA GLU A 191 -34.86 24.72 1.93
C GLU A 191 -33.64 23.99 2.48
N TYR A 192 -33.47 22.73 2.11
CA TYR A 192 -32.29 21.97 2.50
C TYR A 192 -31.90 20.93 1.47
N SER A 193 -30.61 20.64 1.41
CA SER A 193 -30.10 19.50 0.67
C SER A 193 -28.96 18.81 1.40
N VAL A 194 -28.93 17.49 1.27
CA VAL A 194 -27.88 16.61 1.77
C VAL A 194 -27.40 15.79 0.59
N SER A 195 -26.10 15.84 0.30
CA SER A 195 -25.48 15.02 -0.75
C SER A 195 -24.29 14.29 -0.17
N ALA A 196 -24.26 12.97 -0.28
CA ALA A 196 -23.15 12.13 0.10
C ALA A 196 -22.57 11.44 -1.13
N ASN A 197 -21.25 11.46 -1.27
CA ASN A 197 -20.53 10.64 -2.24
C ASN A 197 -19.60 9.66 -1.53
N LEU A 198 -19.45 8.46 -2.09
CA LEU A 198 -18.59 7.39 -1.60
C LEU A 198 -18.00 6.64 -2.79
N THR A 199 -16.67 6.62 -2.86
CA THR A 199 -15.91 5.77 -3.78
C THR A 199 -15.19 4.69 -2.96
N TYR A 200 -15.29 3.44 -3.39
CA TYR A 200 -14.45 2.34 -2.95
C TYR A 200 -13.57 1.87 -4.10
N ASN A 201 -12.25 1.84 -3.91
CA ASN A 201 -11.29 1.42 -4.92
C ASN A 201 -10.31 0.38 -4.38
N LYS A 202 -10.11 -0.69 -5.15
CA LYS A 202 -9.03 -1.67 -4.95
C LYS A 202 -8.08 -1.64 -6.14
N ASN A 203 -6.80 -1.44 -5.87
CA ASN A 203 -5.74 -1.57 -6.86
C ASN A 203 -5.05 -2.95 -6.74
N LYS A 204 -4.58 -3.48 -7.87
CA LYS A 204 -3.90 -4.77 -7.93
C LYS A 204 -2.91 -4.80 -9.10
N ILE A 205 -1.71 -5.29 -8.88
CA ILE A 205 -0.76 -5.59 -9.96
C ILE A 205 -1.22 -6.89 -10.62
N VAL A 206 -1.59 -6.82 -11.89
CA VAL A 206 -2.12 -7.96 -12.67
C VAL A 206 -1.02 -8.66 -13.45
N LYS A 207 -0.02 -7.90 -13.91
CA LYS A 207 1.14 -8.40 -14.63
C LYS A 207 2.38 -7.61 -14.24
N TYR A 208 3.49 -8.29 -14.03
CA TYR A 208 4.81 -7.73 -13.74
C TYR A 208 5.88 -8.71 -14.21
N LYS A 209 6.76 -9.17 -13.30
CA LYS A 209 7.84 -10.14 -13.58
C LYS A 209 7.41 -11.60 -13.38
N GLY A 210 6.35 -11.85 -12.60
CA GLY A 210 5.83 -13.17 -12.30
C GLY A 210 5.04 -13.19 -10.99
N LYS A 211 4.45 -14.33 -10.67
CA LYS A 211 3.72 -14.55 -9.42
C LYS A 211 4.66 -14.92 -8.29
N TYR A 212 4.38 -14.36 -7.11
CA TYR A 212 5.06 -14.73 -5.87
C TYR A 212 4.78 -16.18 -5.51
N GLN A 213 5.83 -16.93 -5.17
CA GLN A 213 5.76 -18.29 -4.67
C GLN A 213 6.81 -18.48 -3.58
N GLU A 214 6.39 -19.10 -2.47
CA GLU A 214 7.25 -19.53 -1.39
C GLU A 214 6.74 -20.84 -0.80
N GLY A 215 7.62 -21.63 -0.21
CA GLY A 215 7.24 -22.86 0.44
C GLY A 215 8.43 -23.73 0.82
N TRP A 216 8.12 -24.82 1.52
CA TRP A 216 9.11 -25.84 1.85
C TRP A 216 9.24 -26.83 0.72
N GLU A 217 10.47 -27.05 0.28
CA GLU A 217 10.85 -28.10 -0.66
C GLU A 217 11.73 -29.13 0.04
N THR A 218 11.62 -30.39 -0.39
CA THR A 218 12.46 -31.49 0.10
C THR A 218 13.29 -32.00 -1.06
N ASP A 219 14.60 -31.99 -0.90
CA ASP A 219 15.51 -32.51 -1.93
C ASP A 219 15.50 -34.04 -1.97
N ALA A 220 16.24 -34.62 -2.93
CA ALA A 220 16.33 -36.07 -3.11
C ALA A 220 16.98 -36.80 -1.91
N ASP A 221 17.75 -36.07 -1.09
CA ASP A 221 18.44 -36.57 0.09
C ASP A 221 17.56 -36.45 1.36
N GLY A 222 16.35 -35.90 1.24
CA GLY A 222 15.39 -35.72 2.33
C GLY A 222 15.60 -34.44 3.13
N ASN A 223 16.51 -33.55 2.72
CA ASN A 223 16.72 -32.27 3.40
C ASN A 223 15.61 -31.28 3.02
N ARG A 224 15.04 -30.63 4.04
CA ARG A 224 13.97 -29.65 3.88
C ARG A 224 14.56 -28.25 3.83
N SER A 225 14.20 -27.46 2.82
CA SER A 225 14.62 -26.06 2.70
C SER A 225 13.46 -25.16 2.32
N PHE A 226 13.47 -23.93 2.83
CA PHE A 226 12.46 -22.93 2.47
C PHE A 226 12.92 -22.17 1.23
N VAL A 227 12.14 -22.27 0.16
CA VAL A 227 12.44 -21.69 -1.16
C VAL A 227 11.47 -20.56 -1.44
N THR A 228 11.97 -19.49 -2.06
CA THR A 228 11.16 -18.35 -2.52
C THR A 228 11.70 -17.82 -3.85
N ASN A 229 10.80 -17.49 -4.77
CA ASN A 229 11.17 -16.86 -6.04
C ASN A 229 11.20 -15.32 -5.98
N ARG A 230 11.10 -14.74 -4.77
CA ARG A 230 10.93 -13.29 -4.56
C ARG A 230 11.93 -12.42 -5.31
N GLY A 231 13.20 -12.83 -5.30
CA GLY A 231 14.28 -12.07 -5.93
C GLY A 231 14.08 -11.86 -7.42
N ASP A 232 13.36 -12.78 -8.07
CA ASP A 232 13.12 -12.76 -9.51
C ASP A 232 11.82 -12.03 -9.86
N VAL A 233 10.77 -12.23 -9.05
CA VAL A 233 9.41 -11.80 -9.42
C VAL A 233 8.95 -10.51 -8.74
N ALA A 234 9.62 -10.06 -7.69
CA ALA A 234 9.22 -8.89 -6.92
C ALA A 234 10.20 -7.71 -7.07
N ASP A 235 9.76 -6.54 -6.63
CA ASP A 235 10.58 -5.37 -6.36
C ASP A 235 10.25 -4.87 -4.96
N ILE A 236 11.25 -4.77 -4.09
CA ILE A 236 11.10 -4.35 -2.71
C ILE A 236 11.74 -2.98 -2.56
N SER A 237 10.93 -2.00 -2.17
CA SER A 237 11.40 -0.65 -1.87
C SER A 237 11.10 -0.33 -0.40
N GLY A 238 12.14 -0.38 0.42
CA GLY A 238 12.04 -0.25 1.88
C GLY A 238 11.08 -1.26 2.48
N ASN A 239 9.96 -0.75 3.01
CA ASN A 239 8.92 -1.52 3.69
C ASN A 239 7.77 -1.97 2.78
N THR A 240 7.89 -1.74 1.47
CA THR A 240 6.85 -2.06 0.50
C THR A 240 7.34 -3.03 -0.56
N ILE A 241 6.41 -3.79 -1.13
CA ILE A 241 6.67 -4.75 -2.19
C ILE A 241 5.74 -4.52 -3.39
N ARG A 242 6.26 -4.79 -4.59
CA ARG A 242 5.52 -4.85 -5.84
C ARG A 242 5.68 -6.23 -6.43
N VAL A 243 4.58 -6.96 -6.56
CA VAL A 243 4.54 -8.29 -7.16
C VAL A 243 3.16 -8.57 -7.73
N GLU A 244 3.06 -9.46 -8.71
CA GLU A 244 1.77 -9.85 -9.27
C GLU A 244 0.83 -10.40 -8.21
N ASP A 245 -0.45 -10.19 -8.43
CA ASP A 245 -1.55 -10.58 -7.58
C ASP A 245 -1.70 -9.82 -6.24
N HIS A 246 -0.82 -8.86 -5.95
CA HIS A 246 -0.84 -8.03 -4.74
C HIS A 246 -1.20 -6.56 -5.02
N MET A 247 -1.50 -5.80 -3.95
CA MET A 247 -1.70 -4.35 -4.08
C MET A 247 -0.38 -3.68 -4.46
N PHE A 248 -0.45 -2.59 -5.22
CA PHE A 248 0.74 -1.79 -5.48
C PHE A 248 1.21 -1.11 -4.20
N ASP A 249 2.52 -1.20 -3.95
CA ASP A 249 3.20 -0.73 -2.74
C ASP A 249 2.50 -1.20 -1.46
N GLU A 250 2.16 -2.50 -1.42
CA GLU A 250 1.69 -3.16 -0.21
C GLU A 250 2.81 -3.20 0.83
N TYR A 251 2.48 -2.92 2.09
CA TYR A 251 3.46 -3.07 3.17
C TYR A 251 3.78 -4.56 3.35
N TYR A 252 5.08 -4.84 3.22
CA TYR A 252 5.66 -6.17 3.38
C TYR A 252 6.72 -6.06 4.45
N ILE A 253 6.40 -6.43 5.69
CA ILE A 253 7.23 -6.14 6.87
C ILE A 253 7.11 -7.28 7.87
N TRP A 254 7.93 -7.26 8.93
CA TRP A 254 7.92 -8.30 9.94
C TRP A 254 6.70 -8.19 10.84
N GLU A 255 6.17 -9.33 11.25
CA GLU A 255 5.14 -9.41 12.26
C GLU A 255 5.77 -9.55 13.65
N ARG A 256 5.22 -8.87 14.65
CA ARG A 256 5.64 -9.07 16.05
C ARG A 256 5.18 -10.46 16.50
N HIS A 257 6.02 -11.15 17.26
CA HIS A 257 5.63 -12.43 17.85
C HIS A 257 4.39 -12.27 18.75
N GLN A 258 3.45 -13.21 18.69
CA GLN A 258 2.23 -13.17 19.52
C GLN A 258 2.13 -14.46 20.33
N GLY A 259 2.87 -14.49 21.43
CA GLY A 259 2.93 -15.63 22.32
C GLY A 259 1.72 -15.80 23.23
N ASN A 260 1.59 -16.97 23.84
CA ASN A 260 0.57 -17.27 24.84
C ASN A 260 1.01 -16.95 26.29
N GLY A 261 2.30 -16.65 26.50
CA GLY A 261 2.92 -16.39 27.82
C GLY A 261 3.55 -17.62 28.49
N ASN A 262 3.46 -18.80 27.90
CA ASN A 262 4.12 -20.00 28.40
C ASN A 262 5.61 -19.97 28.06
N ILE A 263 6.43 -20.61 28.90
CA ILE A 263 7.85 -20.81 28.63
C ILE A 263 8.06 -22.17 27.96
N TYR A 264 7.41 -23.20 28.50
CA TYR A 264 7.56 -24.59 28.09
C TYR A 264 6.22 -25.18 27.63
N LEU A 265 6.30 -26.25 26.85
CA LEU A 265 5.19 -27.16 26.58
C LEU A 265 4.76 -27.88 27.86
N ALA A 266 3.72 -28.70 27.76
CA ALA A 266 3.18 -29.46 28.89
C ALA A 266 4.19 -30.43 29.54
N ASP A 267 5.30 -30.72 28.87
CA ASP A 267 6.40 -31.54 29.40
C ASP A 267 7.30 -30.80 30.42
N GLY A 268 7.18 -29.47 30.50
CA GLY A 268 7.96 -28.62 31.40
C GLY A 268 9.44 -28.48 31.04
N VAL A 269 9.87 -28.97 29.87
CA VAL A 269 11.29 -28.98 29.45
C VAL A 269 11.47 -28.38 28.05
N THR A 270 10.59 -28.71 27.11
CA THR A 270 10.69 -28.23 25.73
C THR A 270 10.12 -26.81 25.66
N PRO A 271 10.86 -25.80 25.18
CA PRO A 271 10.31 -24.46 25.03
C PRO A 271 9.11 -24.45 24.10
N ASP A 272 8.07 -23.69 24.44
CA ASP A 272 6.88 -23.55 23.58
C ASP A 272 7.18 -22.55 22.45
N PRO A 273 7.18 -22.94 21.16
CA PRO A 273 7.40 -22.01 20.05
C PRO A 273 6.32 -20.92 19.95
N ASN A 274 5.12 -21.20 20.48
CA ASN A 274 4.01 -20.25 20.58
C ASN A 274 3.96 -19.57 21.98
N GLY A 275 5.00 -19.79 22.79
CA GLY A 275 5.19 -19.23 24.11
C GLY A 275 5.63 -17.76 24.09
N GLY A 276 6.07 -17.26 25.25
CA GLY A 276 6.70 -15.94 25.37
C GLY A 276 5.76 -14.74 25.21
N PRO A 277 6.27 -13.58 24.76
CA PRO A 277 5.57 -12.30 24.88
C PRO A 277 4.33 -12.20 23.99
N ARG A 278 3.24 -11.68 24.56
CA ARG A 278 1.91 -11.61 23.91
C ARG A 278 1.80 -10.59 22.78
N ASP A 279 2.63 -9.55 22.81
CA ASP A 279 2.63 -8.46 21.83
C ASP A 279 4.01 -8.27 21.17
N GLY A 280 4.87 -9.27 21.36
CA GLY A 280 6.22 -9.35 20.83
C GLY A 280 7.24 -8.55 21.63
N MET A 281 6.85 -7.80 22.67
CA MET A 281 7.82 -7.10 23.51
C MET A 281 8.16 -7.93 24.74
N ILE A 282 9.45 -8.08 25.05
CA ILE A 282 9.91 -8.77 26.26
C ILE A 282 9.61 -7.88 27.47
N ARG A 283 8.46 -8.07 28.13
CA ARG A 283 7.98 -7.17 29.19
C ARG A 283 8.24 -7.69 30.59
N THR A 284 8.33 -9.01 30.73
CA THR A 284 8.37 -9.69 32.02
C THR A 284 9.55 -10.65 32.10
N LYS A 285 9.92 -11.06 33.31
CA LYS A 285 10.93 -12.11 33.51
C LYS A 285 10.59 -13.39 32.74
N ALA A 286 9.31 -13.78 32.72
CA ALA A 286 8.85 -14.96 32.00
C ALA A 286 9.11 -14.85 30.48
N ASP A 287 8.89 -13.68 29.89
CA ASP A 287 9.18 -13.44 28.47
C ASP A 287 10.68 -13.61 28.18
N LEU A 288 11.54 -13.06 29.05
CA LEU A 288 12.99 -13.16 28.89
C LEU A 288 13.49 -14.60 29.09
N ASP A 289 12.92 -15.33 30.05
CA ASP A 289 13.26 -16.72 30.30
C ASP A 289 12.80 -17.63 29.17
N TRP A 290 11.68 -17.33 28.51
CA TRP A 290 11.28 -17.97 27.26
C TRP A 290 12.33 -17.77 26.16
N VAL A 291 12.80 -16.54 25.92
CA VAL A 291 13.87 -16.28 24.93
C VAL A 291 15.14 -17.08 25.26
N LYS A 292 15.55 -17.11 26.53
CA LYS A 292 16.70 -17.90 26.98
C LYS A 292 16.49 -19.40 26.74
N ALA A 293 15.31 -19.92 27.08
CA ALA A 293 14.97 -21.33 26.90
C ALA A 293 15.01 -21.73 25.42
N MET A 294 14.43 -20.91 24.54
CA MET A 294 14.48 -21.09 23.09
C MET A 294 15.92 -21.15 22.57
N LEU A 295 16.76 -20.18 22.94
CA LEU A 295 18.17 -20.13 22.49
C LEU A 295 19.04 -21.27 23.05
N ALA A 296 18.72 -21.76 24.26
CA ALA A 296 19.45 -22.84 24.91
C ALA A 296 19.05 -24.23 24.39
N TYR A 297 17.83 -24.37 23.87
CA TYR A 297 17.30 -25.66 23.42
C TYR A 297 18.10 -26.26 22.26
N ARG A 298 18.32 -27.56 22.35
CA ARG A 298 18.96 -28.38 21.34
C ARG A 298 18.10 -29.60 21.07
N ASP A 299 18.06 -30.04 19.81
CA ASP A 299 17.42 -31.31 19.47
C ASP A 299 18.23 -32.50 19.99
N ALA A 300 17.72 -33.71 19.75
CA ALA A 300 18.37 -34.96 20.17
C ALA A 300 19.77 -35.15 19.58
N ASP A 301 20.05 -34.52 18.43
CA ASP A 301 21.33 -34.58 17.73
C ASP A 301 22.29 -33.46 18.16
N GLY A 302 21.85 -32.59 19.08
CA GLY A 302 22.62 -31.47 19.61
C GLY A 302 22.61 -30.22 18.72
N ASN A 303 21.75 -30.16 17.70
CA ASN A 303 21.64 -29.01 16.81
C ASN A 303 20.78 -27.91 17.44
N LYS A 304 21.07 -26.67 17.03
CA LYS A 304 20.26 -25.50 17.40
C LYS A 304 18.95 -25.53 16.65
N VAL A 305 17.84 -25.46 17.38
CA VAL A 305 16.48 -25.47 16.82
C VAL A 305 15.92 -24.06 16.65
N TYR A 306 16.19 -23.18 17.61
CA TYR A 306 15.66 -21.81 17.60
C TYR A 306 16.75 -20.75 17.56
N ASP A 307 16.52 -19.71 16.76
CA ASP A 307 17.39 -18.54 16.64
C ASP A 307 16.55 -17.27 16.51
N PHE A 308 17.07 -16.15 17.01
CA PHE A 308 16.44 -14.83 16.85
C PHE A 308 17.28 -13.96 15.93
N ASN A 309 17.51 -14.44 14.70
CA ASN A 309 18.36 -13.81 13.68
C ASN A 309 19.76 -13.45 14.23
N GLY A 310 20.41 -14.41 14.89
CA GLY A 310 21.76 -14.31 15.46
C GLY A 310 21.87 -13.46 16.72
N GLN A 311 20.76 -12.98 17.29
CA GLN A 311 20.77 -12.19 18.53
C GLN A 311 21.02 -13.09 19.75
N SER A 312 21.91 -12.65 20.65
CA SER A 312 22.07 -13.22 21.98
C SER A 312 21.19 -12.50 23.00
N VAL A 313 21.09 -13.01 24.23
CA VAL A 313 20.45 -12.30 25.34
C VAL A 313 21.49 -11.42 26.05
N GLY A 314 21.19 -10.14 26.24
CA GLY A 314 22.11 -9.23 26.95
C GLY A 314 21.59 -7.82 27.15
N ALA A 315 21.87 -7.25 28.33
CA ALA A 315 21.43 -5.90 28.69
C ALA A 315 21.98 -4.81 27.77
N ASN A 316 23.24 -4.94 27.34
CA ASN A 316 23.92 -3.93 26.50
C ASN A 316 23.86 -4.25 25.01
N ASN A 317 23.82 -5.54 24.65
CA ASN A 317 23.78 -6.00 23.26
C ASN A 317 22.90 -7.26 23.20
N GLY A 318 21.95 -7.27 22.26
CA GLY A 318 21.01 -8.36 22.04
C GLY A 318 19.64 -8.16 22.70
N LEU A 319 18.89 -9.26 22.79
CA LEU A 319 17.54 -9.31 23.33
C LEU A 319 17.54 -9.13 24.84
N TRP A 320 16.72 -8.21 25.32
CA TRP A 320 16.55 -7.89 26.73
C TRP A 320 15.16 -7.33 27.00
N TYR A 321 14.87 -7.02 28.26
CA TYR A 321 13.64 -6.33 28.65
C TYR A 321 13.39 -5.07 27.80
N GLY A 322 12.21 -4.99 27.21
CA GLY A 322 11.77 -3.92 26.32
C GLY A 322 12.18 -4.07 24.86
N GLU A 323 12.92 -5.12 24.48
CA GLU A 323 13.21 -5.44 23.08
C GLU A 323 12.03 -6.16 22.41
N LEU A 324 11.99 -6.07 21.07
CA LEU A 324 10.98 -6.74 20.25
C LEU A 324 11.50 -8.06 19.69
N VAL A 325 10.65 -9.07 19.77
CA VAL A 325 10.76 -10.36 19.11
C VAL A 325 9.75 -10.41 17.96
N TYR A 326 10.17 -10.97 16.83
CA TYR A 326 9.36 -11.11 15.62
C TYR A 326 8.93 -12.56 15.46
N ALA A 327 7.82 -12.78 14.78
CA ALA A 327 7.31 -14.12 14.53
C ALA A 327 8.21 -14.90 13.56
N ASP A 328 8.27 -16.21 13.76
CA ASP A 328 8.70 -17.20 12.76
C ASP A 328 7.49 -17.51 11.87
N ILE A 329 7.52 -17.04 10.61
CA ILE A 329 6.39 -17.13 9.68
C ILE A 329 6.48 -18.41 8.85
N ASN A 330 7.69 -18.84 8.51
CA ASN A 330 7.90 -20.02 7.69
C ASN A 330 8.02 -21.31 8.52
N GLY A 331 8.18 -21.21 9.84
CA GLY A 331 8.28 -22.35 10.76
C GLY A 331 9.64 -23.03 10.70
N ASP A 332 10.71 -22.30 10.38
CA ASP A 332 12.08 -22.83 10.31
C ASP A 332 12.84 -22.75 11.64
N GLY A 333 12.24 -22.13 12.67
CA GLY A 333 12.83 -21.91 13.98
C GLY A 333 13.68 -20.62 14.06
N TYR A 334 13.85 -19.88 12.96
CA TYR A 334 14.60 -18.63 12.90
C TYR A 334 13.66 -17.42 12.95
N TYR A 335 13.33 -17.00 14.16
CA TYR A 335 12.41 -15.90 14.40
C TYR A 335 12.90 -14.57 13.80
N GLY A 336 12.08 -14.01 12.90
CA GLY A 336 12.32 -12.69 12.31
C GLY A 336 13.45 -12.63 11.30
N SER A 337 13.81 -13.73 10.65
CA SER A 337 14.85 -13.79 9.62
C SER A 337 14.64 -12.73 8.51
N ASN A 338 15.76 -12.19 8.00
CA ASN A 338 15.72 -11.01 7.11
C ASN A 338 14.99 -11.22 5.78
N ALA A 339 14.92 -12.46 5.31
CA ALA A 339 14.36 -12.79 4.02
C ALA A 339 13.02 -13.53 4.13
N ASN A 340 12.75 -14.39 5.10
CA ASN A 340 11.61 -15.30 4.96
C ASN A 340 10.44 -15.00 5.90
N ASP A 341 10.62 -14.10 6.88
CA ASP A 341 9.60 -13.79 7.89
C ASP A 341 8.86 -12.46 7.71
N ARG A 342 8.90 -11.90 6.50
CA ARG A 342 8.09 -10.73 6.14
C ARG A 342 6.76 -11.19 5.60
N VAL A 343 5.69 -10.50 6.01
CA VAL A 343 4.32 -10.83 5.63
C VAL A 343 3.69 -9.75 4.74
N PHE A 344 2.84 -10.17 3.80
CA PHE A 344 1.95 -9.26 3.08
C PHE A 344 0.83 -8.82 4.01
N THR A 345 0.81 -7.53 4.37
CA THR A 345 -0.06 -7.05 5.46
C THR A 345 -1.50 -6.75 5.03
N GLY A 346 -1.83 -6.76 3.74
CA GLY A 346 -3.10 -6.28 3.23
C GLY A 346 -3.31 -4.76 3.37
N LYS A 347 -2.25 -4.03 3.73
CA LYS A 347 -2.27 -2.59 4.02
C LYS A 347 -1.36 -1.83 3.05
N SER A 348 -1.79 -0.64 2.65
CA SER A 348 -0.99 0.29 1.84
C SER A 348 -1.33 1.74 2.21
N SER A 349 -0.51 2.67 1.74
CA SER A 349 -0.73 4.12 1.89
C SER A 349 -1.85 4.66 0.99
N THR A 350 -2.39 3.83 0.10
CA THR A 350 -3.46 4.22 -0.84
C THR A 350 -4.83 4.10 -0.15
N PRO A 351 -5.65 5.16 -0.12
CA PRO A 351 -7.01 5.08 0.40
C PRO A 351 -7.84 4.03 -0.34
N LYS A 352 -8.57 3.21 0.42
CA LYS A 352 -9.54 2.25 -0.15
C LYS A 352 -10.93 2.89 -0.29
N PHE A 353 -11.24 3.85 0.57
CA PHE A 353 -12.49 4.60 0.56
C PHE A 353 -12.19 6.09 0.50
N THR A 354 -12.92 6.80 -0.36
CA THR A 354 -12.95 8.25 -0.43
C THR A 354 -14.41 8.66 -0.31
N TYR A 355 -14.74 9.59 0.57
CA TYR A 355 -16.13 10.00 0.78
C TYR A 355 -16.24 11.48 1.10
N GLY A 356 -17.40 12.04 0.79
CA GLY A 356 -17.71 13.43 1.05
C GLY A 356 -19.19 13.63 1.36
N ILE A 357 -19.48 14.61 2.20
CA ILE A 357 -20.85 14.99 2.56
C ILE A 357 -20.98 16.50 2.37
N ASN A 358 -21.97 16.92 1.60
CA ASN A 358 -22.32 18.31 1.38
C ASN A 358 -23.70 18.55 1.98
N LEU A 359 -23.81 19.58 2.80
CA LEU A 359 -25.04 20.00 3.46
C LEU A 359 -25.28 21.46 3.09
N SER A 360 -26.50 21.76 2.65
CA SER A 360 -26.93 23.13 2.42
C SER A 360 -28.28 23.35 3.08
N ALA A 361 -28.49 24.51 3.68
CA ALA A 361 -29.80 24.93 4.17
C ALA A 361 -29.99 26.43 3.94
N ALA A 362 -31.22 26.84 3.70
CA ALA A 362 -31.61 28.25 3.60
C ALA A 362 -32.94 28.48 4.33
N TRP A 363 -33.01 29.55 5.11
CA TRP A 363 -34.19 29.91 5.90
C TRP A 363 -34.24 31.40 6.20
N LYS A 364 -35.29 32.08 5.71
CA LYS A 364 -35.60 33.49 6.06
C LYS A 364 -34.37 34.43 5.99
N GLY A 365 -33.64 34.40 4.87
CA GLY A 365 -32.45 35.23 4.65
C GLY A 365 -31.15 34.59 5.12
N PHE A 366 -31.18 33.59 6.02
CA PHE A 366 -29.99 32.83 6.39
C PHE A 366 -29.67 31.74 5.37
N ASP A 367 -28.38 31.56 5.06
CA ASP A 367 -27.85 30.44 4.30
C ASP A 367 -26.73 29.73 5.07
N LEU A 368 -26.67 28.41 4.93
CA LEU A 368 -25.66 27.53 5.52
C LEU A 368 -25.14 26.61 4.42
N ASN A 369 -23.83 26.50 4.29
CA ASN A 369 -23.16 25.51 3.47
C ASN A 369 -22.06 24.82 4.27
N MET A 370 -22.03 23.49 4.24
CA MET A 370 -21.04 22.70 4.95
C MET A 370 -20.54 21.55 4.08
N THR A 371 -19.22 21.44 3.91
CA THR A 371 -18.58 20.37 3.13
C THR A 371 -17.65 19.57 4.01
N TRP A 372 -17.86 18.26 4.05
CA TRP A 372 -17.00 17.28 4.72
C TRP A 372 -16.33 16.41 3.67
N ALA A 373 -15.06 16.07 3.90
CA ALA A 373 -14.34 15.12 3.07
C ALA A 373 -13.51 14.19 3.95
N GLY A 374 -13.43 12.93 3.57
CA GLY A 374 -12.70 11.91 4.29
C GLY A 374 -12.12 10.85 3.38
N ASN A 375 -11.17 10.13 3.95
CA ASN A 375 -10.50 8.99 3.33
C ASN A 375 -10.37 7.90 4.38
N ALA A 376 -10.56 6.65 3.99
CA ALA A 376 -10.40 5.52 4.90
C ALA A 376 -9.75 4.30 4.27
N GLY A 377 -9.25 3.40 5.12
CA GLY A 377 -8.62 2.15 4.72
C GLY A 377 -7.17 2.28 4.24
N MET A 378 -6.55 3.45 4.43
CA MET A 378 -5.12 3.68 4.26
C MET A 378 -4.39 3.52 5.58
N TYR A 379 -3.16 3.04 5.48
CA TYR A 379 -2.26 2.92 6.62
C TYR A 379 -0.98 3.68 6.31
N TYR A 380 -0.42 4.32 7.34
CA TYR A 380 0.91 4.89 7.26
C TYR A 380 1.83 4.14 8.19
N TYR A 381 2.97 3.74 7.64
CA TYR A 381 4.11 3.34 8.42
C TYR A 381 4.76 4.61 8.97
N ILE A 382 4.54 4.88 10.25
CA ILE A 382 5.22 6.00 10.91
C ILE A 382 6.64 5.52 11.19
N TYR A 383 7.62 6.29 10.75
CA TYR A 383 9.03 6.12 11.08
C TYR A 383 9.55 7.43 11.63
N GLU A 384 9.39 7.60 12.94
CA GLU A 384 9.79 8.79 13.65
C GLU A 384 11.09 8.50 14.39
N ARG A 385 12.17 9.13 13.92
CA ARG A 385 13.48 9.08 14.59
C ARG A 385 13.32 9.53 16.04
N GLY A 386 13.82 8.73 16.97
CA GLY A 386 13.69 8.98 18.41
C GLY A 386 12.45 8.38 19.08
N PHE A 387 11.49 7.81 18.34
CA PHE A 387 10.37 7.02 18.89
C PHE A 387 10.42 5.58 18.44
N ASN A 388 10.06 5.34 17.18
CA ASN A 388 10.03 4.01 16.59
C ASN A 388 11.12 3.90 15.53
N SER A 389 12.30 4.42 15.88
CA SER A 389 13.55 4.36 15.13
C SER A 389 14.63 4.87 16.06
N MET A 390 15.05 4.03 17.01
CA MET A 390 16.09 4.40 17.97
C MET A 390 17.45 4.02 17.39
N SER A 391 18.33 5.01 17.30
CA SER A 391 19.72 4.87 16.86
C SER A 391 20.62 5.57 17.88
N SER A 392 21.91 5.20 17.90
CA SER A 392 22.93 5.99 18.61
C SER A 392 22.90 7.47 18.19
N SER A 393 22.56 7.75 16.93
CA SER A 393 22.41 9.11 16.39
C SER A 393 21.20 9.87 16.98
N SER A 394 20.16 9.17 17.44
CA SER A 394 18.95 9.81 18.01
C SER A 394 19.27 10.58 19.30
N TRP A 395 20.25 10.10 20.07
CA TRP A 395 20.76 10.78 21.26
C TRP A 395 21.64 11.99 20.93
N GLN A 396 22.45 11.89 19.88
CA GLN A 396 23.37 12.96 19.45
C GLN A 396 22.63 14.13 18.79
N GLU A 397 21.51 13.86 18.13
CA GLU A 397 20.73 14.87 17.39
C GLU A 397 19.68 15.61 18.25
N GLY A 398 19.54 15.27 19.54
CA GLY A 398 18.61 15.96 20.46
C GLY A 398 17.13 15.78 20.12
N THR A 399 16.77 14.76 19.35
CA THR A 399 15.40 14.52 18.85
C THR A 399 14.47 13.88 19.89
N ILE A 400 15.03 13.32 20.97
CA ILE A 400 14.25 12.78 22.09
C ILE A 400 13.85 13.95 23.01
N VAL A 401 12.55 14.26 23.07
CA VAL A 401 12.03 15.16 24.10
C VAL A 401 12.13 14.45 25.45
N ALA A 402 13.21 14.68 26.17
CA ALA A 402 13.54 14.06 27.46
C ALA A 402 12.41 14.13 28.51
N ARG A 403 11.43 15.03 28.33
CA ARG A 403 10.35 15.25 29.30
C ARG A 403 9.37 14.08 29.45
N ASN A 404 9.23 13.18 28.46
CA ASN A 404 8.24 12.10 28.49
C ASN A 404 8.81 10.69 28.23
N ALA A 405 10.13 10.54 28.14
CA ALA A 405 10.78 9.28 27.75
C ALA A 405 10.36 8.09 28.65
N ARG A 406 10.35 8.28 29.97
CA ARG A 406 9.91 7.23 30.91
C ARG A 406 8.43 6.83 30.81
N ASN A 407 7.58 7.69 30.24
CA ASN A 407 6.13 7.44 30.19
C ASN A 407 5.69 6.73 28.91
N ILE A 408 6.48 6.82 27.83
CA ILE A 408 6.08 6.30 26.51
C ILE A 408 6.95 5.12 26.05
N PHE A 409 8.19 5.03 26.53
CA PHE A 409 9.10 3.92 26.25
C PHE A 409 9.12 2.93 27.41
N TYR A 410 9.40 1.68 27.07
CA TYR A 410 9.62 0.65 28.06
C TYR A 410 10.80 1.05 28.95
N TYR A 411 10.60 0.89 30.26
CA TYR A 411 11.62 1.18 31.26
C TYR A 411 11.55 0.17 32.40
N CYS A 412 12.71 -0.25 32.89
CA CYS A 412 12.87 -1.03 34.12
C CYS A 412 14.15 -0.58 34.81
N ASP A 413 14.32 -0.89 36.11
CA ASP A 413 15.60 -0.66 36.79
C ASP A 413 16.73 -1.47 36.10
N PRO A 414 17.74 -0.80 35.51
CA PRO A 414 18.80 -1.48 34.77
C PRO A 414 19.80 -2.20 35.67
N MET A 415 19.97 -1.76 36.92
CA MET A 415 20.89 -2.37 37.87
C MET A 415 20.29 -3.66 38.39
N LEU A 416 19.03 -3.61 38.88
CA LEU A 416 18.35 -4.81 39.36
C LEU A 416 18.17 -5.84 38.24
N ALA A 417 17.78 -5.40 37.04
CA ALA A 417 17.68 -6.31 35.90
C ALA A 417 18.99 -7.05 35.58
N ALA A 418 20.15 -6.42 35.80
CA ALA A 418 21.45 -7.00 35.50
C ALA A 418 22.02 -7.87 36.63
N THR A 419 21.70 -7.57 37.89
CA THR A 419 22.35 -8.19 39.06
C THR A 419 21.46 -9.15 39.84
N ASP A 420 20.14 -8.98 39.81
CA ASP A 420 19.20 -9.85 40.51
C ASP A 420 18.55 -10.84 39.53
N PRO A 421 18.88 -12.15 39.61
CA PRO A 421 18.29 -13.16 38.74
C PRO A 421 16.78 -13.36 38.96
N ASN A 422 16.21 -12.87 40.07
CA ASN A 422 14.78 -12.97 40.38
C ASN A 422 14.00 -11.70 40.03
N TYR A 423 14.67 -10.64 39.57
CA TYR A 423 14.01 -9.40 39.24
C TYR A 423 13.03 -9.57 38.07
N ASP A 424 11.78 -9.19 38.30
CA ASP A 424 10.74 -9.09 37.29
C ASP A 424 10.29 -7.64 37.16
N PRO A 425 10.49 -6.99 35.99
CA PRO A 425 9.98 -5.64 35.74
C PRO A 425 8.48 -5.50 36.03
N ALA A 426 7.68 -6.55 35.86
CA ALA A 426 6.24 -6.50 36.13
C ALA A 426 5.91 -6.27 37.62
N ALA A 427 6.84 -6.58 38.53
CA ALA A 427 6.70 -6.37 39.96
C ALA A 427 7.36 -5.07 40.45
N ASP A 428 8.13 -4.36 39.60
CA ASP A 428 8.76 -3.09 39.95
C ASP A 428 7.77 -1.93 39.75
N PRO A 429 7.35 -1.22 40.81
CA PRO A 429 6.44 -0.08 40.70
C PRO A 429 7.05 1.10 39.92
N ASN A 430 8.37 1.14 39.72
CA ASN A 430 9.06 2.17 38.95
C ASN A 430 9.24 1.79 37.47
N ALA A 431 8.93 0.56 37.09
CA ALA A 431 9.00 0.11 35.70
C ALA A 431 7.77 0.56 34.91
N ASN A 432 7.98 0.84 33.62
CA ASN A 432 6.91 1.10 32.66
C ASN A 432 6.77 -0.10 31.72
N VAL A 433 6.26 -1.20 32.25
CA VAL A 433 6.13 -2.46 31.49
C VAL A 433 5.01 -2.46 30.46
N ASN A 434 4.10 -1.48 30.50
CA ASN A 434 2.96 -1.34 29.58
C ASN A 434 3.21 -0.29 28.47
N ALA A 435 4.43 0.20 28.36
CA ALA A 435 4.80 1.19 27.36
C ALA A 435 4.50 0.70 25.93
N MET A 436 4.10 1.65 25.08
CA MET A 436 3.84 1.38 23.66
C MET A 436 5.14 1.15 22.87
N TYR A 437 6.19 1.90 23.22
CA TYR A 437 7.46 1.86 22.51
C TYR A 437 8.49 0.97 23.22
N PRO A 438 9.39 0.31 22.46
CA PRO A 438 10.50 -0.47 23.01
C PRO A 438 11.39 0.33 23.95
N ARG A 439 12.29 -0.35 24.66
CA ARG A 439 13.25 0.33 25.52
C ARG A 439 14.15 1.25 24.72
N ILE A 440 14.65 2.27 25.39
CA ILE A 440 15.60 3.22 24.82
C ILE A 440 17.00 2.59 24.80
N GLY A 441 17.50 2.26 23.60
CA GLY A 441 18.81 1.67 23.38
C GLY A 441 19.84 2.62 22.74
N ASN A 442 21.11 2.20 22.68
CA ASN A 442 22.21 2.96 22.08
C ASN A 442 22.69 2.38 20.74
N GLU A 443 21.94 1.44 20.14
CA GLU A 443 22.39 0.72 18.95
C GLU A 443 21.34 0.75 17.84
N ASN A 444 21.81 0.82 16.58
CA ASN A 444 21.00 0.78 15.37
C ASN A 444 20.25 -0.57 15.16
N GLY A 445 20.46 -1.57 16.01
CA GLY A 445 20.05 -2.96 15.78
C GLY A 445 18.65 -3.35 16.30
N ALA A 446 18.05 -2.55 17.18
CA ALA A 446 16.84 -2.95 17.94
C ALA A 446 15.52 -2.74 17.18
N TYR A 447 15.51 -1.94 16.11
CA TYR A 447 14.27 -1.54 15.47
C TYR A 447 14.18 -2.01 14.01
N ARG A 448 13.36 -3.04 13.77
CA ARG A 448 12.97 -3.49 12.43
C ARG A 448 11.58 -3.01 12.10
N ALA A 449 11.32 -2.81 10.81
CA ALA A 449 10.00 -2.41 10.37
C ALA A 449 8.98 -3.48 10.69
N ASN A 450 7.89 -3.12 11.37
CA ASN A 450 6.94 -4.12 11.83
C ASN A 450 5.50 -3.64 11.85
N THR A 451 4.59 -4.61 11.87
CA THR A 451 3.14 -4.38 11.79
C THR A 451 2.59 -3.49 12.90
N GLY A 452 3.21 -3.50 14.09
CA GLY A 452 2.79 -2.65 15.21
C GLY A 452 3.08 -1.15 15.03
N ASN A 453 3.77 -0.76 13.96
CA ASN A 453 4.02 0.64 13.60
C ASN A 453 3.23 1.08 12.35
N LEU A 454 2.26 0.27 11.91
CA LEU A 454 1.29 0.64 10.90
C LEU A 454 0.06 1.28 11.55
N TYR A 455 -0.13 2.56 11.32
CA TYR A 455 -1.23 3.33 11.87
C TYR A 455 -2.33 3.47 10.84
N ASN A 456 -3.58 3.24 11.27
CA ASN A 456 -4.74 3.54 10.44
C ASN A 456 -4.83 5.07 10.28
N ALA A 457 -4.64 5.55 9.06
CA ALA A 457 -4.64 6.98 8.74
C ALA A 457 -6.02 7.46 8.24
N SER A 458 -7.09 6.70 8.51
CA SER A 458 -8.45 7.10 8.13
C SER A 458 -8.86 8.37 8.86
N TYR A 459 -9.50 9.29 8.14
CA TYR A 459 -9.99 10.55 8.70
C TYR A 459 -11.24 11.03 7.98
N ILE A 460 -11.99 11.89 8.66
CA ILE A 460 -12.97 12.80 8.08
C ILE A 460 -12.68 14.21 8.60
N LYS A 461 -12.83 15.21 7.74
CA LYS A 461 -12.63 16.61 8.14
C LYS A 461 -13.66 17.53 7.52
N LEU A 462 -14.06 18.53 8.30
CA LEU A 462 -14.80 19.69 7.82
C LEU A 462 -13.86 20.51 6.93
N LYS A 463 -14.21 20.66 5.66
CA LYS A 463 -13.44 21.41 4.67
C LYS A 463 -13.84 22.87 4.66
N THR A 464 -15.13 23.14 4.63
CA THR A 464 -15.71 24.47 4.59
C THR A 464 -16.98 24.50 5.42
N LEU A 465 -17.13 25.58 6.18
CA LEU A 465 -18.37 25.96 6.83
C LEU A 465 -18.60 27.43 6.48
N GLN A 466 -19.72 27.71 5.84
CA GLN A 466 -20.14 29.04 5.46
C GLN A 466 -21.53 29.30 6.03
N ILE A 467 -21.69 30.45 6.68
CA ILE A 467 -22.97 30.95 7.16
C ILE A 467 -23.13 32.35 6.58
N GLY A 468 -24.21 32.58 5.86
CA GLY A 468 -24.57 33.89 5.30
C GLY A 468 -25.93 34.37 5.82
N TYR A 469 -26.15 35.68 5.68
CA TYR A 469 -27.43 36.34 5.91
C TYR A 469 -27.59 37.42 4.83
N THR A 470 -28.67 37.34 4.06
CA THR A 470 -29.00 38.28 2.97
C THR A 470 -30.21 39.13 3.33
#